data_AF-A0AA43ARI7-F1
#
_entry.id   AF-A0AA43ARI7-F1
#
_cell.length_a   1.000
_cell.length_b   1.000
_cell.length_c   1.000
_cell.angle_alpha   90.00
_cell.angle_beta   90.00
_cell.angle_gamma   90.00
#
_symmetry.space_group_name_H-M   'P 1'
#
loop_
_entity.id
_entity.type
_entity.pdbx_description
1 polymer ?
#
loop_
_entity_poly.entity_id
_entity_poly.type
_entity_poly.pdbx_seq_one_letter_code
_entity_poly.pdbx_strand_id
1 'polypeptide(L)'
;MFQTQWHLWLQHTFDAGWFLWVMQFISLLGYEMAYTALILVCAFGARLRAGLCVMLAVLLMACATHAIKQGAALPRPTDVDAAVLDKGEPSHPFVVDGGGHTFWALPDAQATAMLRAQPDADYGFNSGHVGVATAACVGLLLAFGIRRRWLRWALALGWPLLMALSRMYLGRHFLADVLAGWLIGVGVALLAWQLMPGMRSSRQWQLPVLLGLGVLLAWAAATTRFVPVGEAGRLLALGLLVAWMQWRGWPVDPKNIVQRGLRVLGVVVIYLLARPLIDLLAATIPLPDVAATEVLWQA
;
A
#
# COMPACT_ATOMS: atom_id res chain seq x y z
N MET A 1 13.29 -12.28 14.30
CA MET A 1 12.25 -11.46 13.65
C MET A 1 11.68 -12.18 12.44
N PHE A 2 12.48 -12.96 11.72
CA PHE A 2 12.03 -13.90 10.69
C PHE A 2 11.73 -15.32 11.24
N GLN A 3 11.28 -15.40 12.50
CA GLN A 3 10.91 -16.65 13.15
C GLN A 3 9.48 -17.03 12.80
N THR A 4 9.22 -18.31 12.56
CA THR A 4 7.88 -18.86 12.27
C THR A 4 7.13 -19.30 13.52
N GLN A 5 7.83 -19.46 14.66
CA GLN A 5 7.23 -19.84 15.95
C GLN A 5 6.06 -18.93 16.38
N TRP A 6 6.09 -17.65 16.01
CA TRP A 6 5.02 -16.69 16.32
C TRP A 6 3.75 -16.98 15.52
N HIS A 7 3.91 -17.42 14.27
CA HIS A 7 2.81 -17.82 13.38
C HIS A 7 2.17 -19.09 13.88
N LEU A 8 2.98 -20.10 14.20
CA LEU A 8 2.52 -21.37 14.74
C LEU A 8 1.79 -21.16 16.07
N TRP A 9 2.35 -20.34 16.97
CA TRP A 9 1.67 -19.98 18.21
C TRP A 9 0.32 -19.30 17.97
N LEU A 10 0.25 -18.34 17.05
CA LEU A 10 -1.01 -17.66 16.69
C LEU A 10 -2.04 -18.63 16.09
N GLN A 11 -1.62 -19.49 15.17
CA GLN A 11 -2.49 -20.44 14.48
C GLN A 11 -2.99 -21.54 15.42
N HIS A 12 -2.14 -22.06 16.31
CA HIS A 12 -2.52 -23.08 17.29
C HIS A 12 -3.37 -22.52 18.44
N THR A 13 -3.09 -21.29 18.90
CA THR A 13 -3.86 -20.66 19.99
C THR A 13 -5.25 -20.24 19.54
N PHE A 14 -5.39 -19.85 18.27
CA PHE A 14 -6.65 -19.38 17.68
C PHE A 14 -7.04 -20.24 16.48
N ASP A 15 -7.25 -21.54 16.71
CA ASP A 15 -7.60 -22.53 15.69
C ASP A 15 -9.10 -22.51 15.30
N ALA A 16 -9.91 -21.73 16.01
CA ALA A 16 -11.34 -21.66 15.77
C ALA A 16 -11.65 -21.02 14.39
N GLY A 17 -12.46 -21.70 13.58
CA GLY A 17 -12.76 -21.26 12.21
C GLY A 17 -13.34 -19.85 12.09
N TRP A 18 -14.09 -19.37 13.09
CA TRP A 18 -14.60 -17.99 13.10
C TRP A 18 -13.48 -16.95 13.18
N PHE A 19 -12.36 -17.27 13.83
CA PHE A 19 -11.22 -16.36 13.97
C PHE A 19 -10.51 -16.18 12.62
N LEU A 20 -10.40 -17.26 11.83
CA LEU A 20 -9.89 -17.20 10.46
C LEU A 20 -10.71 -16.23 9.60
N TRP A 21 -12.05 -16.33 9.64
CA TRP A 21 -12.94 -15.40 8.93
C TRP A 21 -12.71 -13.94 9.33
N VAL A 22 -12.54 -13.66 10.63
CA VAL A 22 -12.24 -12.32 11.12
C VAL A 22 -10.89 -11.82 10.61
N MET A 23 -9.84 -12.66 10.65
CA MET A 23 -8.51 -12.28 10.15
C MET A 23 -8.51 -12.07 8.64
N GLN A 24 -9.25 -12.87 7.87
CA GLN A 24 -9.44 -12.69 6.43
C GLN A 24 -10.20 -11.40 6.13
N PHE A 25 -11.26 -11.08 6.88
CA PHE A 25 -12.01 -9.83 6.75
C PHE A 25 -11.14 -8.60 7.07
N ILE A 26 -10.34 -8.64 8.14
CA ILE A 26 -9.39 -7.56 8.43
C ILE A 26 -8.40 -7.41 7.28
N SER A 27 -7.87 -8.52 6.75
CA SER A 27 -6.97 -8.47 5.60
C SER A 27 -7.66 -7.91 4.36
N LEU A 28 -8.96 -8.14 4.16
CA LEU A 28 -9.73 -7.60 3.03
C LEU A 28 -9.72 -6.06 3.04
N LEU A 29 -9.78 -5.46 4.22
CA LEU A 29 -9.67 -4.01 4.39
C LEU A 29 -8.25 -3.47 4.12
N GLY A 30 -7.27 -4.36 3.94
CA GLY A 30 -5.90 -4.06 3.54
C GLY A 30 -5.66 -4.00 2.03
N TYR A 31 -6.68 -4.26 1.20
CA TYR A 31 -6.55 -4.24 -0.25
C TYR A 31 -6.73 -2.84 -0.85
N GLU A 32 -6.21 -2.66 -2.07
CA GLU A 32 -6.28 -1.41 -2.83
C GLU A 32 -7.70 -0.86 -2.95
N MET A 33 -8.69 -1.73 -3.19
CA MET A 33 -10.10 -1.33 -3.32
C MET A 33 -10.65 -0.68 -2.04
N ALA A 34 -10.31 -1.22 -0.87
CA ALA A 34 -10.75 -0.67 0.41
C ALA A 34 -10.15 0.72 0.65
N TYR A 35 -8.86 0.92 0.38
CA TYR A 35 -8.22 2.22 0.52
C TYR A 35 -8.67 3.22 -0.53
N THR A 36 -8.96 2.77 -1.75
CA THR A 36 -9.52 3.63 -2.81
C THR A 36 -10.88 4.15 -2.38
N ALA A 37 -11.76 3.28 -1.88
CA ALA A 37 -13.06 3.69 -1.34
C ALA A 37 -12.91 4.68 -0.18
N LEU A 38 -12.00 4.43 0.76
CA LEU A 38 -11.69 5.34 1.87
C LEU A 38 -11.24 6.71 1.37
N ILE A 39 -10.30 6.75 0.42
CA ILE A 39 -9.77 8.00 -0.16
C ILE A 39 -10.89 8.77 -0.86
N LEU A 40 -11.74 8.12 -1.64
CA LEU A 40 -12.87 8.76 -2.32
C LEU A 40 -13.86 9.38 -1.32
N VAL A 41 -14.20 8.64 -0.26
CA VAL A 41 -15.06 9.13 0.82
C VAL A 41 -14.42 10.35 1.52
N CYS A 42 -13.12 10.29 1.82
CA CYS A 42 -12.42 11.38 2.49
C CYS A 42 -12.27 12.63 1.60
N ALA A 43 -11.90 12.44 0.34
CA ALA A 43 -11.67 13.52 -0.62
C ALA A 43 -12.98 14.22 -1.00
N PHE A 44 -13.99 13.47 -1.41
CA PHE A 44 -15.22 14.06 -1.96
C PHE A 44 -16.33 14.23 -0.94
N GLY A 45 -16.32 13.41 0.13
CA GLY A 45 -17.31 13.46 1.20
C GLY A 45 -16.93 14.34 2.38
N ALA A 46 -15.66 14.74 2.53
CA ALA A 46 -15.24 15.57 3.66
C ALA A 46 -14.40 16.78 3.24
N ARG A 47 -13.14 16.58 2.85
CA ARG A 47 -12.24 17.67 2.45
C ARG A 47 -11.31 17.18 1.34
N LEU A 48 -11.43 17.79 0.15
CA LEU A 48 -10.70 17.34 -1.04
C LEU A 48 -9.18 17.31 -0.79
N ARG A 49 -8.64 18.42 -0.30
CA ARG A 49 -7.19 18.54 -0.04
C ARG A 49 -6.68 17.51 0.96
N ALA A 50 -7.46 17.23 2.01
CA ALA A 50 -7.08 16.23 3.01
C ALA A 50 -7.13 14.81 2.44
N GLY A 51 -8.15 14.49 1.64
CA GLY A 51 -8.23 13.21 0.95
C GLY A 51 -7.10 13.00 -0.06
N LEU A 52 -6.74 14.04 -0.84
CA LEU A 52 -5.56 14.00 -1.73
C LEU A 52 -4.25 13.80 -0.96
N CYS A 53 -4.14 14.35 0.26
CA CYS A 53 -2.97 14.11 1.12
C CYS A 53 -2.87 12.64 1.55
N VAL A 54 -4.00 12.00 1.89
CA VAL A 54 -4.06 10.57 2.21
C VAL A 54 -3.72 9.73 0.97
N MET A 55 -4.24 10.12 -0.20
CA MET A 55 -3.91 9.48 -1.47
C MET A 55 -2.40 9.54 -1.76
N LEU A 56 -1.77 10.71 -1.55
CA LEU A 56 -0.32 10.85 -1.70
C LEU A 56 0.44 9.90 -0.78
N ALA A 57 0.03 9.78 0.49
CA ALA A 57 0.67 8.87 1.44
C ALA A 57 0.55 7.40 1.00
N VAL A 58 -0.63 6.98 0.54
CA VAL A 58 -0.87 5.61 0.06
C VAL A 58 -0.06 5.32 -1.21
N LEU A 59 -0.02 6.25 -2.18
CA LEU A 59 0.75 6.09 -3.41
C LEU A 59 2.26 6.00 -3.15
N LEU A 60 2.78 6.90 -2.30
CA LEU A 60 4.20 6.85 -1.91
C LEU A 60 4.53 5.53 -1.19
N MET A 61 3.63 5.02 -0.35
CA MET A 61 3.83 3.76 0.35
C MET A 61 3.79 2.57 -0.61
N ALA A 62 2.92 2.60 -1.62
CA ALA A 62 2.85 1.56 -2.65
C ALA A 62 4.16 1.51 -3.47
N CYS A 63 4.64 2.67 -3.95
CA CYS A 63 5.93 2.77 -4.63
C CYS A 63 7.09 2.26 -3.75
N ALA A 64 7.13 2.70 -2.49
CA ALA A 64 8.18 2.29 -1.55
C ALA A 64 8.15 0.77 -1.29
N THR A 65 6.96 0.19 -1.09
CA THR A 65 6.80 -1.25 -0.88
C THR A 65 7.27 -2.04 -2.09
N HIS A 66 6.91 -1.62 -3.30
CA HIS A 66 7.33 -2.31 -4.52
C HIS A 66 8.85 -2.27 -4.68
N ALA A 67 9.46 -1.09 -4.53
CA ALA A 67 10.91 -0.94 -4.63
C ALA A 67 11.65 -1.76 -3.55
N ILE A 68 11.18 -1.75 -2.31
CA ILE A 68 11.79 -2.50 -1.20
C ILE A 68 11.63 -4.01 -1.40
N LYS A 69 10.45 -4.48 -1.85
CA LYS A 69 10.23 -5.90 -2.13
C LYS A 69 11.17 -6.42 -3.20
N GLN A 70 11.28 -5.69 -4.30
CA GLN A 70 12.18 -6.05 -5.41
C GLN A 70 13.66 -5.97 -4.99
N GLY A 71 14.02 -5.06 -4.08
CA GLY A 71 15.39 -4.91 -3.59
C GLY A 71 15.80 -5.93 -2.53
N ALA A 72 14.92 -6.25 -1.57
CA ALA A 72 15.19 -7.19 -0.50
C ALA A 72 15.08 -8.65 -0.97
N ALA A 73 14.07 -8.92 -1.80
CA ALA A 73 13.81 -10.24 -2.40
C ALA A 73 13.86 -11.38 -1.36
N LEU A 74 13.11 -11.21 -0.25
CA LEU A 74 13.05 -12.15 0.86
C LEU A 74 11.77 -13.01 0.82
N PRO A 75 11.85 -14.28 1.26
CA PRO A 75 10.71 -15.20 1.27
C PRO A 75 9.69 -14.89 2.36
N ARG A 76 8.53 -15.53 2.27
CA ARG A 76 7.46 -15.49 3.27
C ARG A 76 7.57 -16.64 4.28
N PRO A 77 6.85 -16.57 5.41
CA PRO A 77 6.77 -17.67 6.36
C PRO A 77 6.34 -18.99 5.71
N THR A 78 5.34 -18.94 4.83
CA THR A 78 4.80 -20.10 4.09
C THR A 78 5.77 -20.68 3.06
N ASP A 79 6.82 -19.94 2.69
CA ASP A 79 7.80 -20.39 1.69
C ASP A 79 8.95 -21.15 2.35
N VAL A 80 9.12 -21.01 3.67
CA VAL A 80 10.28 -21.53 4.42
C VAL A 80 9.91 -22.55 5.49
N ASP A 81 8.64 -22.70 5.84
CA ASP A 81 8.21 -23.61 6.91
C ASP A 81 6.90 -24.30 6.53
N ALA A 82 6.95 -25.63 6.46
CA ALA A 82 5.81 -26.47 6.07
C ALA A 82 4.69 -26.51 7.11
N ALA A 83 4.99 -26.19 8.36
CA ALA A 83 4.01 -26.17 9.43
C ALA A 83 3.13 -24.91 9.40
N VAL A 84 3.55 -23.85 8.71
CA VAL A 84 2.80 -22.59 8.63
C VAL A 84 1.71 -22.69 7.56
N LEU A 85 0.46 -22.42 7.95
CA LEU A 85 -0.68 -22.40 7.03
C LEU A 85 -0.73 -21.09 6.22
N ASP A 86 -1.03 -21.16 4.92
CA ASP A 86 -1.39 -20.00 4.09
C ASP A 86 -2.90 -19.81 4.12
N LYS A 87 -3.36 -18.78 4.83
CA LYS A 87 -4.79 -18.46 5.01
C LYS A 87 -5.66 -19.64 5.50
N GLY A 88 -5.08 -20.53 6.30
CA GLY A 88 -5.78 -21.69 6.88
C GLY A 88 -5.62 -22.98 6.07
N GLU A 89 -4.98 -22.93 4.90
CA GLU A 89 -4.68 -24.11 4.09
C GLU A 89 -3.20 -24.51 4.21
N PRO A 90 -2.85 -25.79 4.00
CA PRO A 90 -1.46 -26.22 3.92
C PRO A 90 -0.68 -25.44 2.87
N SER A 91 0.53 -25.00 3.22
CA SER A 91 1.41 -24.26 2.32
C SER A 91 2.26 -25.18 1.44
N HIS A 92 2.88 -24.61 0.41
CA HIS A 92 3.82 -25.30 -0.48
C HIS A 92 5.22 -24.69 -0.36
N PRO A 93 5.95 -24.97 0.74
CA PRO A 93 7.23 -24.33 1.00
C PRO A 93 8.37 -24.91 0.15
N PHE A 94 9.46 -24.16 0.05
CA PHE A 94 10.71 -24.63 -0.55
C PHE A 94 11.53 -25.52 0.39
N VAL A 95 11.38 -25.30 1.70
CA VAL A 95 12.13 -25.98 2.77
C VAL A 95 11.18 -26.31 3.92
N VAL A 96 11.47 -27.37 4.68
CA VAL A 96 10.59 -27.86 5.76
C VAL A 96 10.67 -27.00 7.02
N ASP A 97 11.87 -26.55 7.42
CA ASP A 97 12.12 -25.67 8.57
C ASP A 97 13.28 -24.72 8.28
N GLY A 98 12.97 -23.63 7.60
CA GLY A 98 13.90 -22.58 7.15
C GLY A 98 13.62 -21.22 7.77
N GLY A 99 12.87 -21.17 8.89
CA GLY A 99 12.66 -19.95 9.66
C GLY A 99 13.97 -19.47 10.30
N GLY A 100 14.10 -18.17 10.54
CA GLY A 100 15.27 -17.63 11.22
C GLY A 100 15.38 -18.18 12.64
N HIS A 101 16.42 -18.96 12.95
CA HIS A 101 16.57 -19.64 14.25
C HIS A 101 16.79 -18.67 15.44
N THR A 102 17.28 -17.45 15.17
CA THR A 102 17.45 -16.41 16.20
C THR A 102 16.67 -15.14 15.85
N PHE A 103 16.57 -14.22 16.80
CA PHE A 103 15.82 -12.98 16.59
C PHE A 103 16.40 -12.10 15.47
N TRP A 104 17.69 -12.17 15.17
CA TRP A 104 18.30 -11.38 14.09
C TRP A 104 18.67 -12.21 12.86
N ALA A 105 18.46 -13.53 12.92
CA ALA A 105 18.70 -14.41 11.77
C ALA A 105 17.72 -14.10 10.64
N LEU A 106 18.25 -14.12 9.42
CA LEU A 106 17.47 -14.11 8.18
C LEU A 106 16.83 -15.49 7.94
N PRO A 107 15.82 -15.57 7.05
CA PRO A 107 15.30 -16.85 6.57
C PRO A 107 16.38 -17.66 5.85
N ASP A 108 16.13 -18.95 5.69
CA ASP A 108 17.04 -19.87 5.04
C ASP A 108 17.50 -19.39 3.65
N ALA A 109 18.80 -19.57 3.38
CA ALA A 109 19.44 -19.07 2.18
C ALA A 109 19.04 -19.87 0.93
N GLN A 110 18.78 -21.17 1.08
CA GLN A 110 18.34 -22.03 -0.02
C GLN A 110 16.92 -21.66 -0.44
N ALA A 111 15.99 -21.49 0.51
CA ALA A 111 14.63 -21.03 0.21
C ALA A 111 14.64 -19.65 -0.48
N THR A 112 15.50 -18.74 -0.01
CA THR A 112 15.67 -17.42 -0.62
C THR A 112 16.20 -17.50 -2.06
N ALA A 113 17.16 -18.39 -2.32
CA ALA A 113 17.70 -18.60 -3.66
C ALA A 113 16.66 -19.21 -4.61
N MET A 114 15.89 -20.20 -4.13
CA MET A 114 14.82 -20.84 -4.91
C MET A 114 13.71 -19.85 -5.27
N LEU A 115 13.30 -18.99 -4.34
CA LEU A 115 12.33 -17.94 -4.61
C LEU A 115 12.82 -16.96 -5.68
N ARG A 116 14.07 -16.50 -5.58
CA ARG A 116 14.66 -15.55 -6.54
C ARG A 116 14.84 -16.13 -7.95
N ALA A 117 14.85 -17.45 -8.08
CA ALA A 117 14.90 -18.13 -9.37
C ALA A 117 13.53 -18.19 -10.07
N GLN A 118 12.42 -17.89 -9.38
CA GLN A 118 11.09 -17.89 -9.98
C GLN A 118 10.86 -16.63 -10.82
N PRO A 119 10.21 -16.76 -11.99
CA PRO A 119 9.91 -15.62 -12.86
C PRO A 119 8.93 -14.63 -12.21
N ASP A 120 7.96 -15.13 -11.44
CA ASP A 120 6.92 -14.33 -10.77
C ASP A 120 7.02 -14.43 -9.23
N ALA A 121 8.22 -14.27 -8.70
CA ALA A 121 8.50 -14.39 -7.27
C ALA A 121 7.71 -13.36 -6.42
N ASP A 122 6.91 -13.83 -5.46
CA ASP A 122 6.10 -12.97 -4.59
C ASP A 122 6.74 -12.74 -3.21
N TYR A 123 7.55 -11.70 -3.10
CA TYR A 123 8.35 -11.41 -1.91
C TYR A 123 7.53 -11.02 -0.66
N GLY A 124 8.08 -11.38 0.51
CA GLY A 124 7.52 -11.12 1.83
C GLY A 124 7.85 -9.74 2.40
N PHE A 125 9.13 -9.35 2.41
CA PHE A 125 9.59 -8.12 3.06
C PHE A 125 9.51 -6.89 2.14
N ASN A 126 8.93 -5.75 2.52
CA ASN A 126 8.15 -5.44 3.73
C ASN A 126 6.64 -5.69 3.51
N SER A 127 5.84 -5.59 4.58
CA SER A 127 4.39 -5.78 4.48
C SER A 127 3.68 -4.57 3.88
N GLY A 128 3.19 -4.71 2.64
CA GLY A 128 2.40 -3.68 1.96
C GLY A 128 1.05 -3.40 2.64
N HIS A 129 0.35 -4.42 3.13
CA HIS A 129 -0.94 -4.23 3.82
C HIS A 129 -0.77 -3.38 5.10
N VAL A 130 0.22 -3.70 5.93
CA VAL A 130 0.50 -2.95 7.16
C VAL A 130 1.02 -1.55 6.83
N GLY A 131 1.89 -1.43 5.83
CA GLY A 131 2.41 -0.13 5.40
C GLY A 131 1.32 0.79 4.89
N VAL A 132 0.46 0.33 3.98
CA VAL A 132 -0.64 1.13 3.43
C VAL A 132 -1.67 1.44 4.52
N ALA A 133 -2.01 0.49 5.39
CA ALA A 133 -2.89 0.72 6.55
C ALA A 133 -2.36 1.86 7.42
N THR A 134 -1.07 1.82 7.73
CA THR A 134 -0.40 2.83 8.55
C THR A 134 -0.35 4.18 7.83
N ALA A 135 0.05 4.19 6.55
CA ALA A 135 0.13 5.41 5.77
C ALA A 135 -1.25 6.09 5.65
N ALA A 136 -2.30 5.32 5.41
CA ALA A 136 -3.67 5.82 5.33
C ALA A 136 -4.15 6.36 6.69
N CYS A 137 -3.99 5.60 7.78
CA CYS A 137 -4.48 6.00 9.09
C CYS A 137 -3.72 7.20 9.68
N VAL A 138 -2.40 7.20 9.59
CA VAL A 138 -1.57 8.34 10.02
C VAL A 138 -1.83 9.55 9.11
N GLY A 139 -1.97 9.33 7.80
CA GLY A 139 -2.37 10.37 6.86
C GLY A 139 -3.72 11.01 7.24
N LEU A 140 -4.72 10.21 7.62
CA LEU A 140 -6.01 10.69 8.09
C LEU A 140 -5.87 11.52 9.37
N LEU A 141 -5.09 11.04 10.35
CA LEU A 141 -4.85 11.76 11.60
C LEU A 141 -4.27 13.15 11.34
N LEU A 142 -3.24 13.23 10.48
CA LEU A 142 -2.53 14.46 10.16
C LEU A 142 -3.36 15.40 9.28
N ALA A 143 -3.91 14.89 8.18
CA ALA A 143 -4.63 15.69 7.20
C ALA A 143 -5.98 16.20 7.75
N PHE A 144 -6.64 15.41 8.61
CA PHE A 144 -7.89 15.84 9.24
C PHE A 144 -7.71 16.57 10.58
N GLY A 145 -6.50 16.58 11.16
CA GLY A 145 -6.21 17.28 12.40
C GLY A 145 -6.92 16.66 13.62
N ILE A 146 -7.01 15.33 13.67
CA ILE A 146 -7.76 14.61 14.71
C ILE A 146 -7.06 14.77 16.07
N ARG A 147 -7.67 15.52 17.00
CA ARG A 147 -7.08 15.82 18.32
C ARG A 147 -7.50 14.87 19.45
N ARG A 148 -8.54 14.04 19.25
CA ARG A 148 -9.02 13.12 20.28
C ARG A 148 -7.98 12.03 20.56
N ARG A 149 -7.51 11.93 21.80
CA ARG A 149 -6.39 11.06 22.18
C ARG A 149 -6.65 9.59 21.82
N TRP A 150 -7.84 9.06 22.12
CA TRP A 150 -8.17 7.66 21.83
C TRP A 150 -8.17 7.37 20.32
N LEU A 151 -8.70 8.28 19.48
CA LEU A 151 -8.67 8.12 18.01
C LEU A 151 -7.24 8.14 17.47
N ARG A 152 -6.35 8.94 18.05
CA ARG A 152 -4.93 8.95 17.65
C ARG A 152 -4.27 7.60 17.88
N TRP A 153 -4.48 7.00 19.06
CA TRP A 153 -3.93 5.68 19.37
C TRP A 153 -4.58 4.59 18.52
N ALA A 154 -5.90 4.65 18.32
CA ALA A 154 -6.63 3.70 17.49
C ALA A 154 -6.13 3.71 16.04
N LEU A 155 -5.91 4.88 15.44
CA LEU A 155 -5.49 4.98 14.04
C LEU A 155 -3.97 4.81 13.85
N ALA A 156 -3.14 5.34 14.75
CA ALA A 156 -1.67 5.25 14.60
C ALA A 156 -1.11 3.87 14.98
N LEU A 157 -1.77 3.17 15.91
CA LEU A 157 -1.29 1.89 16.44
C LEU A 157 -2.35 0.79 16.38
N GLY A 158 -3.58 1.05 16.80
CA GLY A 158 -4.63 0.03 16.87
C GLY A 158 -4.91 -0.65 15.53
N TRP A 159 -5.25 0.11 14.49
CA TRP A 159 -5.55 -0.43 13.16
C TRP A 159 -4.33 -1.10 12.49
N PRO A 160 -3.13 -0.47 12.46
CA PRO A 160 -1.93 -1.14 11.97
C PRO A 160 -1.59 -2.44 12.71
N LEU A 161 -1.79 -2.49 14.03
CA LEU A 161 -1.55 -3.69 14.83
C LEU A 161 -2.53 -4.80 14.48
N LEU A 162 -3.83 -4.49 14.35
CA LEU A 162 -4.84 -5.46 13.91
C LEU A 162 -4.52 -6.00 12.51
N MET A 163 -4.09 -5.13 11.60
CA MET A 163 -3.64 -5.54 10.27
C MET A 163 -2.39 -6.44 10.36
N ALA A 164 -1.40 -6.08 11.18
CA ALA A 164 -0.19 -6.88 11.38
C ALA A 164 -0.51 -8.28 11.91
N LEU A 165 -1.38 -8.38 12.92
CA LEU A 165 -1.85 -9.63 13.48
C LEU A 165 -2.55 -10.50 12.42
N SER A 166 -3.45 -9.91 11.63
CA SER A 166 -4.10 -10.58 10.50
C SER A 166 -3.09 -11.13 9.50
N ARG A 167 -2.08 -10.34 9.11
CA ARG A 167 -1.06 -10.76 8.14
C ARG A 167 -0.12 -11.85 8.66
N MET A 168 0.21 -11.84 9.95
CA MET A 168 1.00 -12.90 10.58
C MET A 168 0.16 -14.18 10.75
N TYR A 169 -1.08 -14.07 11.23
CA TYR A 169 -1.99 -15.21 11.40
C TYR A 169 -2.25 -15.95 10.08
N LEU A 170 -2.44 -15.21 8.99
CA LEU A 170 -2.64 -15.79 7.65
C LEU A 170 -1.35 -16.32 7.00
N GLY A 171 -0.21 -16.35 7.70
CA GLY A 171 1.06 -16.88 7.19
C GLY A 171 1.77 -15.99 6.16
N ARG A 172 1.27 -14.78 5.90
CA ARG A 172 1.72 -13.95 4.75
C ARG A 172 3.01 -13.18 5.00
N HIS A 173 3.33 -12.87 6.26
CA HIS A 173 4.40 -11.95 6.61
C HIS A 173 5.03 -12.29 7.96
N PHE A 174 6.35 -12.11 8.05
CA PHE A 174 7.09 -12.18 9.31
C PHE A 174 6.87 -10.94 10.19
N LEU A 175 7.31 -11.05 11.45
CA LEU A 175 7.31 -9.91 12.39
C LEU A 175 8.17 -8.74 11.86
N ALA A 176 9.29 -9.03 11.22
CA ALA A 176 10.14 -8.02 10.57
C ALA A 176 9.36 -7.24 9.49
N ASP A 177 8.61 -7.94 8.64
CA ASP A 177 7.89 -7.35 7.52
C ASP A 177 6.82 -6.36 7.99
N VAL A 178 6.06 -6.74 9.04
CA VAL A 178 4.98 -5.91 9.58
C VAL A 178 5.51 -4.70 10.35
N LEU A 179 6.62 -4.84 11.08
CA LEU A 179 7.26 -3.72 11.77
C LEU A 179 7.90 -2.74 10.79
N ALA A 180 8.57 -3.24 9.75
CA ALA A 180 9.10 -2.41 8.68
C ALA A 180 7.96 -1.68 7.94
N GLY A 181 6.87 -2.40 7.61
CA GLY A 181 5.66 -1.80 7.04
C GLY A 181 5.12 -0.65 7.88
N TRP A 182 4.96 -0.85 9.19
CA TRP A 182 4.49 0.19 10.10
C TRP A 182 5.43 1.41 10.13
N LEU A 183 6.73 1.21 10.33
CA LEU A 183 7.70 2.31 10.42
C LEU A 183 7.76 3.13 9.13
N ILE A 184 7.84 2.45 7.98
CA ILE A 184 7.87 3.10 6.66
C ILE A 184 6.55 3.83 6.42
N GLY A 185 5.41 3.22 6.75
CA GLY A 185 4.10 3.84 6.61
C GLY A 185 3.94 5.13 7.41
N VAL A 186 4.45 5.18 8.64
CA VAL A 186 4.52 6.42 9.44
C VAL A 186 5.39 7.46 8.74
N GLY A 187 6.59 7.09 8.31
CA GLY A 187 7.53 8.00 7.65
C GLY A 187 6.97 8.59 6.36
N VAL A 188 6.35 7.75 5.53
CA VAL A 188 5.72 8.15 4.27
C VAL A 188 4.50 9.04 4.50
N ALA A 189 3.66 8.76 5.50
CA ALA A 189 2.54 9.64 5.83
C ALA A 189 3.00 11.03 6.29
N LEU A 190 4.07 11.10 7.09
CA LEU A 190 4.68 12.36 7.50
C LEU A 190 5.25 13.12 6.29
N LEU A 191 5.93 12.42 5.38
CA LEU A 191 6.44 13.00 4.14
C LEU A 191 5.30 13.55 3.28
N ALA A 192 4.25 12.76 3.04
CA ALA A 192 3.08 13.20 2.27
C ALA A 192 2.42 14.45 2.87
N TRP A 193 2.28 14.50 4.21
CA TRP A 193 1.74 15.67 4.90
C TRP A 193 2.62 16.92 4.77
N GLN A 194 3.94 16.75 4.69
CA GLN A 194 4.88 17.85 4.45
C GLN A 194 4.91 18.30 2.98
N LEU A 195 4.80 17.36 2.04
CA LEU A 195 4.80 17.63 0.60
C LEU A 195 3.48 18.20 0.10
N MET A 196 2.34 17.85 0.73
CA MET A 196 1.04 18.34 0.28
C MET A 196 0.88 19.85 0.58
N PRO A 197 0.76 20.71 -0.45
CA PRO A 197 0.66 22.15 -0.26
C PRO A 197 -0.60 22.55 0.53
N GLY A 198 -0.43 23.44 1.50
CA GLY A 198 -1.55 23.97 2.29
C GLY A 198 -2.13 23.00 3.34
N MET A 199 -1.44 21.90 3.65
CA MET A 199 -1.73 21.08 4.84
C MET A 199 -1.02 21.62 6.09
N ARG A 200 0.33 21.64 6.08
CA ARG A 200 1.12 22.20 7.19
C ARG A 200 1.47 23.67 6.98
N SER A 201 1.86 24.01 5.75
CA SER A 201 2.31 25.33 5.32
C SER A 201 2.08 25.42 3.81
N SER A 202 1.93 26.62 3.26
CA SER A 202 1.86 26.85 1.82
C SER A 202 3.23 27.35 1.35
N ARG A 203 4.17 26.42 1.14
CA ARG A 203 5.52 26.74 0.70
C ARG A 203 5.64 26.53 -0.81
N GLN A 204 6.22 27.50 -1.50
CA GLN A 204 6.38 27.47 -2.95
C GLN A 204 7.18 26.26 -3.49
N TRP A 205 8.03 25.63 -2.67
CA TRP A 205 8.82 24.47 -3.08
C TRP A 205 8.03 23.14 -3.09
N GLN A 206 6.88 23.06 -2.42
CA GLN A 206 6.16 21.80 -2.27
C GLN A 206 5.65 21.26 -3.61
N LEU A 207 5.07 22.13 -4.44
CA LEU A 207 4.55 21.76 -5.75
C LEU A 207 5.64 21.28 -6.72
N PRO A 208 6.76 22.01 -6.96
CA PRO A 208 7.80 21.53 -7.85
C PRO A 208 8.46 20.25 -7.33
N VAL A 209 8.59 20.05 -6.01
CA VAL A 209 9.09 18.78 -5.46
C VAL A 209 8.11 17.63 -5.72
N LEU A 210 6.80 17.84 -5.54
CA LEU A 210 5.79 16.83 -5.83
C LEU A 210 5.78 16.42 -7.31
N LEU A 211 5.82 17.42 -8.21
CA LEU A 211 5.89 17.17 -9.66
C LEU A 211 7.20 16.51 -10.05
N GLY A 212 8.33 17.00 -9.53
CA GLY A 212 9.65 16.43 -9.77
C GLY A 212 9.74 14.98 -9.31
N LEU A 213 9.15 14.64 -8.15
CA LEU A 213 9.05 13.27 -7.68
C LEU A 213 8.18 12.40 -8.59
N GLY A 214 7.04 12.93 -9.06
CA GLY A 214 6.18 12.24 -10.03
C GLY A 214 6.90 11.94 -11.34
N VAL A 215 7.60 12.92 -11.90
CA VAL A 215 8.39 12.76 -13.13
C VAL A 215 9.54 11.78 -12.92
N LEU A 216 10.26 11.89 -11.81
CA LEU A 216 11.36 10.99 -11.47
C LEU A 216 10.88 9.54 -11.35
N LEU A 217 9.76 9.29 -10.67
CA LEU A 217 9.20 7.95 -10.54
C LEU A 217 8.61 7.44 -11.85
N ALA A 218 8.01 8.29 -12.69
CA ALA A 218 7.56 7.91 -14.02
C ALA A 218 8.74 7.52 -14.92
N TRP A 219 9.84 8.28 -14.88
CA TRP A 219 11.08 7.96 -15.57
C TRP A 219 11.70 6.65 -15.04
N ALA A 220 11.74 6.48 -13.72
CA ALA A 220 12.23 5.25 -13.09
C ALA A 220 11.36 4.04 -13.46
N ALA A 221 10.04 4.20 -13.57
CA ALA A 221 9.13 3.13 -14.00
C ALA A 221 9.31 2.76 -15.49
N ALA A 222 9.70 3.72 -16.32
CA ALA A 222 10.03 3.46 -17.73
C ALA A 222 11.39 2.77 -17.92
N THR A 223 12.32 2.96 -16.98
CA THR A 223 13.72 2.50 -17.12
C THR A 223 14.08 1.32 -16.22
N THR A 224 13.32 1.07 -15.15
CA THR A 224 13.62 0.05 -14.14
C THR A 224 12.39 -0.77 -13.79
N ARG A 225 12.62 -2.03 -13.38
CA ARG A 225 11.57 -2.91 -12.83
C ARG A 225 11.19 -2.62 -11.38
N PHE A 226 11.86 -1.68 -10.71
CA PHE A 226 11.66 -1.41 -9.28
C PHE A 226 10.46 -0.52 -9.00
N VAL A 227 10.04 0.27 -9.98
CA VAL A 227 8.91 1.19 -9.82
C VAL A 227 7.78 0.74 -10.75
N PRO A 228 6.59 0.45 -10.19
CA PRO A 228 5.47 0.02 -11.00
C PRO A 228 4.85 1.22 -11.72
N VAL A 229 4.56 1.03 -13.02
CA VAL A 229 4.10 2.10 -13.93
C VAL A 229 2.77 2.71 -13.47
N GLY A 230 1.87 1.89 -12.93
CA GLY A 230 0.55 2.34 -12.47
C GLY A 230 0.65 3.36 -11.34
N GLU A 231 1.43 3.07 -10.31
CA GLU A 231 1.60 3.92 -9.14
C GLU A 231 2.39 5.19 -9.48
N ALA A 232 3.42 5.08 -10.32
CA ALA A 232 4.18 6.24 -10.80
C ALA A 232 3.28 7.19 -11.62
N GLY A 233 2.48 6.65 -12.53
CA GLY A 233 1.51 7.41 -13.32
C GLY A 233 0.46 8.11 -12.44
N ARG A 234 -0.10 7.40 -11.46
CA ARG A 234 -1.05 7.97 -10.49
C ARG A 234 -0.43 9.07 -9.64
N LEU A 235 0.85 8.95 -9.27
CA LEU A 235 1.55 9.97 -8.49
C LEU A 235 1.83 11.24 -9.31
N LEU A 236 2.25 11.08 -10.56
CA LEU A 236 2.38 12.20 -11.50
C LEU A 236 1.03 12.88 -11.76
N ALA A 237 -0.02 12.10 -12.01
CA ALA A 237 -1.38 12.62 -12.20
C ALA A 237 -1.88 13.39 -10.97
N LEU A 238 -1.59 12.90 -9.76
CA LEU A 238 -1.87 13.62 -8.53
C LEU A 238 -1.12 14.95 -8.44
N GLY A 239 0.17 14.97 -8.78
CA GLY A 239 0.96 16.20 -8.83
C GLY A 239 0.38 17.24 -9.78
N LEU A 240 0.01 16.81 -11.00
CA LEU A 240 -0.62 17.66 -12.01
C LEU A 240 -2.00 18.16 -11.55
N LEU A 241 -2.80 17.30 -10.92
CA LEU A 241 -4.09 17.67 -10.34
C LEU A 241 -3.93 18.75 -9.25
N VAL A 242 -2.94 18.60 -8.37
CA VAL A 242 -2.65 19.60 -7.33
C VAL A 242 -2.16 20.91 -7.93
N ALA A 243 -1.31 20.86 -8.97
CA ALA A 243 -0.88 22.06 -9.70
C ALA A 243 -2.08 22.81 -10.30
N TRP A 244 -2.96 22.07 -10.97
CA TRP A 244 -4.17 22.63 -11.56
C TRP A 244 -5.12 23.22 -10.52
N MET A 245 -5.28 22.57 -9.37
CA MET A 245 -6.08 23.07 -8.25
C MET A 245 -5.47 24.33 -7.61
N GLN A 246 -4.15 24.47 -7.55
CA GLN A 246 -3.52 25.72 -7.09
C GLN A 246 -3.77 26.88 -8.04
N TRP A 247 -3.76 26.61 -9.34
CA TRP A 247 -3.97 27.64 -10.36
C TRP A 247 -5.44 28.04 -10.49
N ARG A 248 -6.36 27.08 -10.57
CA ARG A 248 -7.80 27.33 -10.76
C ARG A 248 -8.56 27.63 -9.46
N GLY A 249 -7.99 27.26 -8.32
CA GLY A 249 -8.63 27.35 -7.01
C GLY A 249 -9.24 26.04 -6.56
N TRP A 250 -9.37 25.90 -5.23
CA TRP A 250 -9.89 24.69 -4.59
C TRP A 250 -11.42 24.73 -4.51
N PRO A 251 -12.13 23.63 -4.80
CA PRO A 251 -13.57 23.57 -4.66
C PRO A 251 -14.00 23.72 -3.20
N VAL A 252 -15.18 24.28 -2.98
CA VAL A 252 -15.76 24.45 -1.64
C VAL A 252 -16.15 23.09 -1.06
N ASP A 253 -15.77 22.86 0.19
CA ASP A 253 -16.08 21.63 0.92
C ASP A 253 -17.61 21.46 1.15
N PRO A 254 -18.12 20.21 1.15
CA PRO A 254 -19.55 19.95 1.30
C PRO A 254 -20.04 20.24 2.73
N LYS A 255 -21.10 21.06 2.83
CA LYS A 255 -21.67 21.49 4.12
C LYS A 255 -22.65 20.46 4.69
N ASN A 256 -23.52 19.90 3.84
CA ASN A 256 -24.62 19.02 4.26
C ASN A 256 -24.35 17.56 3.95
N ILE A 257 -24.91 16.64 4.73
CA ILE A 257 -24.71 15.18 4.55
C ILE A 257 -25.20 14.68 3.18
N VAL A 258 -26.29 15.27 2.66
CA VAL A 258 -26.81 14.95 1.32
C VAL A 258 -25.79 15.34 0.23
N GLN A 259 -25.18 16.52 0.33
CA GLN A 259 -24.14 16.94 -0.62
C GLN A 259 -22.91 16.04 -0.56
N ARG A 260 -22.54 15.56 0.64
CA ARG A 260 -21.43 14.61 0.82
C ARG A 260 -21.73 13.29 0.11
N GLY A 261 -22.93 12.73 0.37
CA GLY A 261 -23.40 11.51 -0.26
C GLY A 261 -23.44 11.63 -1.79
N LEU A 262 -24.03 12.71 -2.31
CA LEU A 262 -24.13 12.95 -3.76
C LEU A 262 -22.76 13.13 -4.43
N ARG A 263 -21.81 13.82 -3.79
CA ARG A 263 -20.45 13.98 -4.34
C ARG A 263 -19.71 12.65 -4.41
N VAL A 264 -19.76 11.84 -3.34
CA VAL A 264 -19.13 10.52 -3.32
C VAL A 264 -19.78 9.62 -4.35
N LEU A 265 -21.11 9.56 -4.39
CA LEU A 265 -21.86 8.77 -5.37
C LEU A 265 -21.55 9.18 -6.80
N GLY A 266 -21.56 10.49 -7.10
CA GLY A 266 -21.26 11.01 -8.43
C GLY A 266 -19.86 10.60 -8.90
N VAL A 267 -18.84 10.67 -8.03
CA VAL A 267 -17.47 10.26 -8.39
C VAL A 267 -17.37 8.76 -8.57
N VAL A 268 -18.04 7.96 -7.74
CA VAL A 268 -18.08 6.50 -7.91
C VAL A 268 -18.74 6.13 -9.24
N VAL A 269 -19.86 6.76 -9.59
CA VAL A 269 -20.53 6.55 -10.89
C VAL A 269 -19.61 6.94 -12.04
N ILE A 270 -18.97 8.11 -11.98
CA ILE A 270 -18.00 8.55 -12.99
C ILE A 270 -16.86 7.53 -13.11
N TYR A 271 -16.31 7.04 -12.00
CA TYR A 271 -15.25 6.04 -12.00
C TYR A 271 -15.69 4.73 -12.66
N LEU A 272 -16.88 4.23 -12.31
CA LEU A 272 -17.43 2.99 -12.87
C LEU A 272 -17.76 3.11 -14.37
N LEU A 273 -18.14 4.30 -14.85
CA LEU A 273 -18.40 4.57 -16.27
C LEU A 273 -17.12 4.86 -17.06
N ALA A 274 -16.16 5.56 -16.47
CA ALA A 274 -14.92 5.94 -17.13
C ALA A 274 -14.01 4.72 -17.34
N ARG A 275 -13.96 3.79 -16.39
CA ARG A 275 -13.12 2.59 -16.48
C ARG A 275 -13.34 1.78 -17.79
N PRO A 276 -14.55 1.31 -18.13
CA PRO A 276 -14.76 0.55 -19.36
C PRO A 276 -14.50 1.38 -20.62
N LEU A 277 -14.73 2.70 -20.58
CA LEU A 277 -14.40 3.60 -21.69
C LEU A 277 -12.89 3.69 -21.90
N ILE A 278 -12.12 3.82 -20.82
CA ILE A 278 -10.66 3.85 -20.87
C ILE A 278 -10.14 2.50 -21.37
N ASP A 279 -10.68 1.38 -20.89
CA ASP A 279 -10.29 0.04 -21.34
C ASP A 279 -10.59 -0.17 -22.83
N LEU A 280 -11.73 0.33 -23.32
CA LEU A 280 -12.08 0.31 -24.74
C LEU A 280 -11.09 1.14 -25.57
N LEU A 281 -10.79 2.35 -25.14
CA LEU A 281 -9.82 3.22 -25.81
C LEU A 281 -8.42 2.61 -25.81
N ALA A 282 -8.00 2.00 -24.70
CA ALA A 282 -6.72 1.31 -24.59
C ALA A 282 -6.63 0.15 -25.60
N ALA A 283 -7.71 -0.63 -25.77
CA ALA A 283 -7.76 -1.72 -26.74
C ALA A 283 -7.68 -1.26 -28.21
N THR A 284 -8.03 -0.01 -28.51
CA THR A 284 -7.91 0.56 -29.87
C THR A 284 -6.49 1.04 -30.20
N ILE A 285 -5.62 1.17 -29.20
CA ILE A 285 -4.23 1.61 -29.40
C ILE A 285 -3.36 0.34 -29.45
N PRO A 286 -2.69 0.05 -30.57
CA PRO A 286 -1.78 -1.09 -30.65
C PRO A 286 -0.53 -0.77 -29.82
N LEU A 287 -0.59 -1.10 -28.54
CA LEU A 287 0.57 -1.13 -27.67
C LEU A 287 1.20 -2.52 -27.77
N PRO A 288 2.54 -2.63 -27.83
CA PRO A 288 3.19 -3.92 -27.75
C PRO A 288 2.78 -4.61 -26.44
N ASP A 289 2.40 -5.89 -26.51
CA ASP A 289 2.07 -6.71 -25.33
C ASP A 289 3.28 -6.98 -24.41
N VAL A 290 4.46 -6.53 -24.85
CA VAL A 290 5.73 -6.65 -24.16
C VAL A 290 5.90 -5.44 -23.24
N ALA A 291 6.26 -5.67 -21.97
CA ALA A 291 6.54 -4.59 -21.04
C ALA A 291 7.60 -3.64 -21.66
N ALA A 292 7.41 -2.32 -21.55
CA ALA A 292 8.36 -1.35 -22.10
C ALA A 292 9.80 -1.60 -21.62
N THR A 293 9.96 -2.18 -20.44
CA THR A 293 11.24 -2.63 -19.87
C THR A 293 11.86 -3.82 -20.62
N GLU A 294 11.07 -4.76 -21.13
CA GLU A 294 11.57 -5.88 -21.96
C GLU A 294 11.96 -5.40 -23.37
N VAL A 295 11.18 -4.49 -23.96
CA VAL A 295 11.51 -3.88 -25.26
C VAL A 295 12.82 -3.08 -25.20
N LEU A 296 13.08 -2.38 -24.09
CA LEU A 296 14.27 -1.55 -23.92
C LEU A 296 15.53 -2.32 -23.47
N TRP A 297 15.39 -3.49 -22.85
CA TRP A 297 16.52 -4.29 -22.36
C TRP A 297 16.86 -5.53 -23.20
N GLN A 298 15.99 -5.93 -24.14
CA GLN A 298 16.25 -7.03 -25.08
C GLN A 298 16.63 -6.55 -26.50
N ALA A 299 16.92 -5.27 -26.68
CA ALA A 299 17.40 -4.69 -27.94
C ALA A 299 18.94 -4.59 -28.00
#